data_AF-A0A7J9E3J6-F1
#
_entry.id   AF-A0A7J9E3J6-F1
#
_cell.length_a   1.000
_cell.length_b   1.000
_cell.length_c   1.000
_cell.angle_alpha   90.00
_cell.angle_beta   90.00
_cell.angle_gamma   90.00
#
_symmetry.space_group_name_H-M   'P 1'
#
loop_
_entity.id
_entity.type
_entity.pdbx_description
1 polymer ?
#
loop_
_entity_poly.entity_id
_entity_poly.type
_entity_poly.pdbx_seq_one_letter_code
_entity_poly.pdbx_strand_id
1 'polypeptide(L)'
;ELFEGYYFCQAQREDFFRRAKPYNDHPTIKRMQELAKELGVVLPVSFFEEANNAHYNSVAIIDADGTDLGLYRKSHIPDGPAICWDQWFPEAARAMALQGAEILFYPTAIGSEPQDEGLDSCEHWQRVMQGHAGANVVPLVASNRIGKEIIETEHGKSQITFYGNSFIAGPTGEIVAAANDKDEAVLIAQFDLDKIKSKRSCWGVFRDRRPDLYKVLLTSDGSKTSS
;
A
#
# COMPACT_ATOMS: atom_id res chain seq x y z
N GLU A 1 7.60 0.79 -0.53
CA GLU A 1 7.34 -0.44 -1.30
C GLU A 1 8.60 -0.91 -2.04
N LEU A 2 8.75 -2.22 -2.31
CA LEU A 2 9.88 -2.82 -3.04
C LEU A 2 11.23 -2.23 -2.60
N PHE A 3 11.44 -2.18 -1.28
CA PHE A 3 12.52 -1.40 -0.68
C PHE A 3 13.91 -2.01 -0.88
N GLU A 4 13.99 -3.26 -1.34
CA GLU A 4 15.26 -3.97 -1.58
C GLU A 4 16.11 -3.36 -2.70
N GLY A 5 15.54 -2.48 -3.53
CA GLY A 5 16.29 -1.80 -4.57
C GLY A 5 15.55 -0.61 -5.16
N TYR A 6 16.01 -0.19 -6.35
CA TYR A 6 15.31 0.80 -7.16
C TYR A 6 13.99 0.26 -7.68
N TYR A 7 13.08 1.20 -7.92
CA TYR A 7 11.81 1.00 -8.54
C TYR A 7 11.96 0.69 -10.03
N PHE A 8 12.26 -0.58 -10.31
CA PHE A 8 12.64 -1.08 -11.62
C PHE A 8 11.49 -1.12 -12.64
N CYS A 9 10.26 -0.87 -12.17
CA CYS A 9 9.06 -0.99 -12.98
C CYS A 9 8.89 0.16 -13.98
N GLN A 10 9.82 1.13 -13.99
CA GLN A 10 9.99 2.11 -15.07
C GLN A 10 10.29 1.46 -16.44
N ALA A 11 10.76 0.20 -16.47
CA ALA A 11 11.07 -0.55 -17.69
C ALA A 11 10.28 -1.86 -17.79
N GLN A 12 10.00 -2.31 -19.01
CA GLN A 12 9.41 -3.62 -19.29
C GLN A 12 10.48 -4.60 -19.80
N ARG A 13 11.33 -5.05 -18.89
CA ARG A 13 12.50 -5.89 -19.20
C ARG A 13 12.38 -7.31 -18.67
N GLU A 14 12.62 -8.29 -19.53
CA GLU A 14 12.58 -9.71 -19.16
C GLU A 14 13.59 -10.06 -18.05
N ASP A 15 14.80 -9.47 -18.07
CA ASP A 15 15.82 -9.74 -17.06
C ASP A 15 15.43 -9.23 -15.67
N PHE A 16 14.50 -8.28 -15.56
CA PHE A 16 14.01 -7.78 -14.27
C PHE A 16 13.11 -8.79 -13.55
N PHE A 17 12.46 -9.71 -14.25
CA PHE A 17 11.68 -10.77 -13.60
C PHE A 17 12.55 -11.70 -12.75
N ARG A 18 13.84 -11.86 -13.12
CA ARG A 18 14.81 -12.64 -12.33
C ARG A 18 15.15 -12.03 -10.96
N ARG A 19 14.66 -10.82 -10.68
CA ARG A 19 14.77 -10.20 -9.35
C ARG A 19 13.77 -10.79 -8.35
N ALA A 20 12.70 -11.41 -8.84
CA ALA A 20 11.74 -12.07 -7.98
C ALA A 20 12.42 -13.23 -7.24
N LYS A 21 11.93 -13.49 -6.02
CA LYS A 21 12.42 -14.60 -5.20
C LYS A 21 11.24 -15.33 -4.59
N PRO A 22 11.37 -16.65 -4.36
CA PRO A 22 10.36 -17.39 -3.62
C PRO A 22 10.12 -16.79 -2.24
N TYR A 23 8.86 -16.86 -1.79
CA TYR A 23 8.49 -16.47 -0.43
C TYR A 23 9.19 -17.35 0.63
N ASN A 24 9.24 -18.66 0.39
CA ASN A 24 9.93 -19.59 1.27
C ASN A 24 11.43 -19.31 1.28
N ASP A 25 12.03 -19.24 2.47
CA ASP A 25 13.45 -18.96 2.69
C ASP A 25 13.93 -17.60 2.12
N HIS A 26 13.02 -16.64 1.94
CA HIS A 26 13.38 -15.32 1.45
C HIS A 26 14.34 -14.60 2.42
N PRO A 27 15.57 -14.23 1.99
CA PRO A 27 16.62 -13.77 2.91
C PRO A 27 16.24 -12.47 3.63
N THR A 28 15.56 -11.56 2.94
CA THR A 28 15.10 -10.31 3.54
C THR A 28 13.97 -10.53 4.54
N ILE A 29 13.06 -11.49 4.29
CA ILE A 29 11.98 -11.80 5.24
C ILE A 29 12.60 -12.38 6.51
N LYS A 30 13.50 -13.35 6.38
CA LYS A 30 14.21 -13.96 7.51
C LYS A 30 14.95 -12.92 8.36
N ARG A 31 15.67 -12.00 7.73
CA ARG A 31 16.35 -10.90 8.44
C ARG A 31 15.36 -10.01 9.20
N MET A 32 14.19 -9.72 8.61
CA MET A 32 13.16 -8.91 9.26
C MET A 32 12.46 -9.67 10.39
N GLN A 33 12.33 -11.00 10.33
CA GLN A 33 11.85 -11.82 11.45
C GLN A 33 12.77 -11.72 12.67
N GLU A 34 14.08 -11.80 12.46
CA GLU A 34 15.08 -11.64 13.52
C GLU A 34 14.97 -10.26 14.17
N LEU A 35 14.86 -9.20 13.36
CA LEU A 35 14.75 -7.83 13.83
C LEU A 35 13.41 -7.55 14.55
N ALA A 36 12.29 -8.05 14.01
CA ALA A 36 10.96 -7.93 14.61
C ALA A 36 10.95 -8.53 16.02
N LYS A 37 11.50 -9.73 16.17
CA LYS A 37 11.62 -10.44 17.44
C LYS A 37 12.53 -9.73 18.43
N GLU A 38 13.67 -9.21 17.97
CA GLU A 38 14.62 -8.47 18.81
C GLU A 38 13.97 -7.22 19.41
N LEU A 39 13.23 -6.47 18.60
CA LEU A 39 12.67 -5.17 18.99
C LEU A 39 11.24 -5.27 19.54
N GLY A 40 10.56 -6.42 19.40
CA GLY A 40 9.17 -6.59 19.80
C GLY A 40 8.19 -5.78 18.94
N VAL A 41 8.41 -5.72 17.62
CA VAL A 41 7.62 -4.88 16.69
C VAL A 41 7.10 -5.67 15.49
N VAL A 42 5.90 -5.33 15.03
CA VAL A 42 5.31 -5.89 13.79
C VAL A 42 5.95 -5.22 12.58
N LEU A 43 6.36 -6.00 11.58
CA LEU A 43 7.00 -5.52 10.35
C LEU A 43 6.30 -6.07 9.10
N PRO A 44 5.57 -5.25 8.33
CA PRO A 44 5.17 -5.58 6.97
C PRO A 44 6.36 -5.49 6.00
N VAL A 45 6.72 -6.59 5.35
CA VAL A 45 7.90 -6.71 4.49
C VAL A 45 7.49 -6.85 3.03
N SER A 46 7.61 -5.76 2.26
CA SER A 46 7.33 -5.75 0.81
C SER A 46 8.49 -6.37 0.01
N PHE A 47 8.19 -7.29 -0.90
CA PHE A 47 9.16 -7.98 -1.75
C PHE A 47 8.55 -8.37 -3.12
N PHE A 48 9.41 -8.74 -4.08
CA PHE A 48 9.00 -9.25 -5.38
C PHE A 48 8.95 -10.79 -5.33
N GLU A 49 7.74 -11.36 -5.33
CA GLU A 49 7.50 -12.79 -5.14
C GLU A 49 7.57 -13.56 -6.45
N GLU A 50 8.30 -14.68 -6.43
CA GLU A 50 8.22 -15.77 -7.42
C GLU A 50 7.39 -16.93 -6.83
N ALA A 51 6.40 -17.41 -7.59
CA ALA A 51 5.57 -18.56 -7.22
C ALA A 51 5.35 -19.46 -8.44
N ASN A 52 6.27 -20.40 -8.66
CA ASN A 52 6.38 -21.15 -9.90
C ASN A 52 6.54 -20.17 -11.09
N ASN A 53 5.65 -20.23 -12.08
CA ASN A 53 5.66 -19.30 -13.21
C ASN A 53 4.97 -17.96 -12.92
N ALA A 54 4.30 -17.84 -11.77
CA ALA A 54 3.60 -16.62 -11.39
C ALA A 54 4.52 -15.66 -10.62
N HIS A 55 4.30 -14.37 -10.80
CA HIS A 55 5.06 -13.31 -10.15
C HIS A 55 4.10 -12.33 -9.49
N TYR A 56 4.41 -11.87 -8.28
CA TYR A 56 3.54 -10.97 -7.52
C TYR A 56 4.34 -9.87 -6.81
N ASN A 57 3.74 -8.69 -6.67
CA ASN A 57 4.16 -7.77 -5.61
C ASN A 57 3.45 -8.19 -4.33
N SER A 58 4.24 -8.55 -3.32
CA SER A 58 3.74 -9.17 -2.10
C SER A 58 4.28 -8.48 -0.87
N VAL A 59 3.52 -8.59 0.22
CA VAL A 59 3.92 -8.12 1.55
C VAL A 59 3.74 -9.28 2.53
N ALA A 60 4.82 -9.72 3.16
CA ALA A 60 4.76 -10.67 4.29
C ALA A 60 4.54 -9.90 5.60
N ILE A 61 3.70 -10.42 6.48
CA ILE A 61 3.38 -9.78 7.77
C ILE A 61 4.11 -10.52 8.88
N ILE A 62 5.15 -9.88 9.42
CA ILE A 62 5.95 -10.42 10.50
C ILE A 62 5.44 -9.86 11.83
N ASP A 63 5.06 -10.73 12.75
CA ASP A 63 4.57 -10.35 14.08
C ASP A 63 5.73 -9.96 15.02
N ALA A 64 5.39 -9.33 16.14
CA ALA A 64 6.32 -8.80 17.14
C ALA A 64 7.21 -9.88 17.80
N ASP A 65 6.84 -11.15 17.73
CA ASP A 65 7.66 -12.27 18.21
C ASP A 65 8.54 -12.91 17.11
N GLY A 66 8.50 -12.36 15.89
CA GLY A 66 9.18 -12.85 14.69
C GLY A 66 8.39 -13.89 13.89
N THR A 67 7.18 -14.26 14.31
CA THR A 67 6.33 -15.19 13.57
C THR A 67 5.91 -14.59 12.23
N ASP A 68 5.96 -15.39 11.16
CA ASP A 68 5.38 -15.01 9.87
C ASP A 68 3.89 -15.38 9.85
N LEU A 69 3.02 -14.37 9.77
CA LEU A 69 1.57 -14.53 9.75
C LEU A 69 1.01 -14.83 8.34
N GLY A 70 1.88 -14.88 7.34
CA GLY A 70 1.55 -15.06 5.94
C GLY A 70 1.73 -13.78 5.12
N LEU A 71 1.23 -13.82 3.88
CA LEU A 71 1.43 -12.75 2.92
C LEU A 71 0.12 -12.25 2.30
N TYR A 72 0.12 -10.98 1.91
CA TYR A 72 -0.85 -10.37 1.02
C TYR A 72 -0.21 -10.14 -0.35
N ARG A 73 -0.90 -10.58 -1.41
CA ARG A 73 -0.55 -10.27 -2.81
C ARG A 73 -1.36 -9.06 -3.26
N LYS A 74 -0.67 -8.10 -3.85
CA LYS A 74 -1.28 -6.87 -4.36
C LYS A 74 -2.40 -7.18 -5.35
N SER A 75 -3.57 -6.55 -5.16
CA SER A 75 -4.79 -6.89 -5.90
C SER A 75 -5.00 -6.03 -7.14
N HIS A 76 -4.65 -4.73 -7.07
CA HIS A 76 -4.79 -3.79 -8.17
C HIS A 76 -3.42 -3.47 -8.78
N ILE A 77 -3.20 -3.98 -9.99
CA ILE A 77 -2.01 -3.71 -10.81
C ILE A 77 -2.45 -2.82 -11.99
N PRO A 78 -1.90 -1.62 -12.19
CA PRO A 78 -2.21 -0.82 -13.36
C PRO A 78 -1.42 -1.31 -14.58
N ASP A 79 -1.94 -1.07 -15.78
CA ASP A 79 -1.32 -1.46 -17.07
C ASP A 79 -0.08 -0.60 -17.45
N GLY A 80 0.64 -0.05 -16.46
CA GLY A 80 1.79 0.84 -16.65
C GLY A 80 2.77 0.77 -15.49
N PRO A 81 3.87 1.56 -15.54
CA PRO A 81 4.97 1.52 -14.56
C PRO A 81 4.57 1.97 -13.14
N ALA A 82 3.28 2.05 -12.78
CA ALA A 82 2.82 2.47 -11.46
C ALA A 82 2.55 1.26 -10.57
N ILE A 83 3.11 1.23 -9.38
CA ILE A 83 2.92 0.15 -8.42
C ILE A 83 2.75 0.85 -7.07
N CYS A 84 1.52 0.79 -6.56
CA CYS A 84 1.02 0.86 -5.17
C CYS A 84 -0.45 1.30 -5.31
N TRP A 85 -1.24 0.56 -6.10
CA TRP A 85 -2.48 1.11 -6.63
C TRP A 85 -3.68 0.84 -5.72
N ASP A 86 -3.62 -0.20 -4.88
CA ASP A 86 -4.70 -0.61 -3.97
C ASP A 86 -5.24 0.56 -3.13
N GLN A 87 -4.37 1.47 -2.71
CA GLN A 87 -4.73 2.65 -1.92
C GLN A 87 -5.57 3.70 -2.67
N TRP A 88 -5.72 3.60 -3.99
CA TRP A 88 -6.67 4.43 -4.74
C TRP A 88 -8.09 3.88 -4.70
N PHE A 89 -8.28 2.62 -4.31
CA PHE A 89 -9.56 1.91 -4.39
C PHE A 89 -10.27 1.87 -3.03
N PRO A 90 -11.43 2.54 -2.88
CA PRO A 90 -12.24 2.44 -1.67
C PRO A 90 -12.65 1.01 -1.33
N GLU A 91 -12.77 0.14 -2.33
CA GLU A 91 -13.12 -1.28 -2.21
C GLU A 91 -12.11 -2.04 -1.36
N ALA A 92 -10.82 -1.84 -1.59
CA ALA A 92 -9.75 -2.51 -0.84
C ALA A 92 -9.79 -2.13 0.64
N ALA A 93 -9.85 -0.82 0.92
CA ALA A 93 -9.96 -0.30 2.29
C ALA A 93 -11.22 -0.84 3.00
N ARG A 94 -12.37 -0.83 2.31
CA ARG A 94 -13.63 -1.34 2.86
C ARG A 94 -13.57 -2.84 3.12
N ALA A 95 -13.01 -3.62 2.21
CA ALA A 95 -12.89 -5.07 2.36
C ALA A 95 -12.04 -5.45 3.57
N MET A 96 -10.91 -4.78 3.79
CA MET A 96 -10.07 -4.99 4.98
C MET A 96 -10.80 -4.58 6.27
N ALA A 97 -11.45 -3.41 6.28
CA ALA A 97 -12.18 -2.95 7.46
C ALA A 97 -13.36 -3.88 7.82
N LEU A 98 -14.06 -4.45 6.83
CA LEU A 98 -15.12 -5.44 7.05
C LEU A 98 -14.61 -6.76 7.65
N GLN A 99 -13.36 -7.11 7.37
CA GLN A 99 -12.70 -8.29 7.94
C GLN A 99 -12.08 -8.01 9.32
N GLY A 100 -12.28 -6.80 9.86
CA GLY A 100 -11.88 -6.44 11.22
C GLY A 100 -10.60 -5.63 11.31
N ALA A 101 -10.02 -5.15 10.21
CA ALA A 101 -8.84 -4.30 10.26
C ALA A 101 -9.06 -3.07 11.16
N GLU A 102 -8.12 -2.85 12.09
CA GLU A 102 -8.15 -1.71 13.03
C GLU A 102 -7.26 -0.55 12.57
N ILE A 103 -6.27 -0.82 11.73
CA ILE A 103 -5.38 0.15 11.07
C ILE A 103 -5.15 -0.33 9.63
N LEU A 104 -5.05 0.60 8.68
CA LEU A 104 -4.68 0.32 7.28
C LEU A 104 -3.22 0.73 7.02
N PHE A 105 -2.46 -0.10 6.31
CA PHE A 105 -1.07 0.18 5.94
C PHE A 105 -0.89 0.11 4.42
N TYR A 106 -0.28 1.14 3.85
CA TYR A 106 0.02 1.21 2.41
C TYR A 106 1.50 1.58 2.20
N PRO A 107 2.39 0.59 2.02
CA PRO A 107 3.74 0.84 1.54
C PRO A 107 3.70 1.27 0.07
N THR A 108 4.30 2.41 -0.27
CA THR A 108 4.13 3.09 -1.56
C THR A 108 5.47 3.37 -2.26
N ALA A 109 5.44 3.44 -3.59
CA ALA A 109 6.46 4.06 -4.43
C ALA A 109 5.79 4.88 -5.55
N ILE A 110 5.51 6.17 -5.28
CA ILE A 110 4.85 7.09 -6.22
C ILE A 110 5.59 8.44 -6.27
N GLY A 111 5.62 9.04 -7.44
CA GLY A 111 6.42 10.23 -7.75
C GLY A 111 5.90 10.97 -8.97
N SER A 112 6.80 11.71 -9.62
CA SER A 112 6.56 12.31 -10.94
C SER A 112 6.29 11.27 -12.02
N GLU A 113 5.49 11.60 -13.02
CA GLU A 113 5.25 10.76 -14.20
C GLU A 113 6.23 11.14 -15.34
N PRO A 114 7.07 10.21 -15.86
CA PRO A 114 8.04 10.51 -16.92
C PRO A 114 7.42 11.07 -18.20
N GLN A 115 6.16 10.71 -18.48
CA GLN A 115 5.41 11.12 -19.67
C GLN A 115 4.73 12.49 -19.54
N ASP A 116 4.59 13.03 -18.34
CA ASP A 116 3.92 14.32 -18.09
C ASP A 116 4.52 15.01 -16.86
N GLU A 117 5.45 15.94 -17.10
CA GLU A 117 6.11 16.72 -16.05
C GLU A 117 5.16 17.67 -15.31
N GLY A 118 3.97 17.95 -15.86
CA GLY A 118 2.96 18.80 -15.23
C GLY A 118 2.09 18.08 -14.21
N LEU A 119 2.16 16.74 -14.14
CA LEU A 119 1.30 15.95 -13.28
C LEU A 119 1.88 15.83 -11.87
N ASP A 120 1.25 16.53 -10.93
CA ASP A 120 1.46 16.36 -9.49
C ASP A 120 0.27 15.63 -8.86
N SER A 121 0.49 14.35 -8.52
CA SER A 121 -0.54 13.48 -7.94
C SER A 121 -0.57 13.49 -6.41
N CYS A 122 0.38 14.14 -5.73
CA CYS A 122 0.59 13.99 -4.28
C CYS A 122 -0.66 14.36 -3.47
N GLU A 123 -1.21 15.52 -3.74
CA GLU A 123 -2.40 16.04 -3.07
C GLU A 123 -3.65 15.18 -3.32
N HIS A 124 -3.79 14.64 -4.54
CA HIS A 124 -4.87 13.71 -4.88
C HIS A 124 -4.70 12.37 -4.14
N TRP A 125 -3.47 11.85 -4.11
CA TRP A 125 -3.07 10.62 -3.45
C TRP A 125 -3.39 10.64 -1.95
N GLN A 126 -3.07 11.75 -1.25
CA GLN A 126 -3.42 11.92 0.16
C GLN A 126 -4.93 11.96 0.37
N ARG A 127 -5.65 12.80 -0.39
CA ARG A 127 -7.11 12.98 -0.23
C ARG A 127 -7.90 11.69 -0.37
N VAL A 128 -7.54 10.83 -1.32
CA VAL A 128 -8.22 9.54 -1.52
C VAL A 128 -8.05 8.65 -0.28
N MET A 129 -6.83 8.55 0.26
CA MET A 129 -6.58 7.76 1.47
C MET A 129 -7.16 8.37 2.74
N GLN A 130 -7.17 9.69 2.89
CA GLN A 130 -7.91 10.36 3.97
C GLN A 130 -9.40 10.00 3.91
N GLY A 131 -9.95 9.92 2.69
CA GLY A 131 -11.30 9.42 2.43
C GLY A 131 -11.51 7.98 2.94
N HIS A 132 -10.55 7.08 2.70
CA HIS A 132 -10.62 5.70 3.21
C HIS A 132 -10.63 5.64 4.73
N ALA A 133 -9.75 6.39 5.38
CA ALA A 133 -9.66 6.47 6.84
C ALA A 133 -10.99 6.98 7.43
N GLY A 134 -11.52 8.08 6.89
CA GLY A 134 -12.80 8.66 7.34
C GLY A 134 -14.01 7.76 7.07
N ALA A 135 -14.10 7.13 5.89
CA ALA A 135 -15.23 6.27 5.52
C ALA A 135 -15.29 4.97 6.32
N ASN A 136 -14.14 4.48 6.80
CA ASN A 136 -14.03 3.24 7.57
C ASN A 136 -13.83 3.46 9.08
N VAL A 137 -13.63 4.70 9.51
CA VAL A 137 -13.33 5.08 10.90
C VAL A 137 -12.15 4.27 11.45
N VAL A 138 -11.04 4.27 10.72
CA VAL A 138 -9.78 3.59 11.05
C VAL A 138 -8.60 4.51 10.77
N PRO A 139 -7.55 4.48 11.60
CA PRO A 139 -6.28 5.09 11.24
C PRO A 139 -5.68 4.45 9.98
N LEU A 140 -4.86 5.23 9.29
CA LEU A 140 -4.20 4.82 8.07
C LEU A 140 -2.75 5.32 8.07
N VAL A 141 -1.83 4.45 7.65
CA VAL A 141 -0.40 4.74 7.53
C VAL A 141 0.03 4.55 6.08
N ALA A 142 0.64 5.57 5.48
CA ALA A 142 1.21 5.51 4.14
C ALA A 142 2.71 5.83 4.19
N SER A 143 3.53 4.95 3.62
CA SER A 143 5.00 5.07 3.62
C SER A 143 5.53 5.07 2.20
N ASN A 144 5.89 6.24 1.69
CA ASN A 144 6.34 6.44 0.32
C ASN A 144 7.86 6.68 0.23
N ARG A 145 8.42 6.39 -0.93
CA ARG A 145 9.82 6.60 -1.29
C ARG A 145 10.12 8.09 -1.48
N ILE A 146 11.39 8.47 -1.32
CA ILE A 146 11.93 9.80 -1.66
C ILE A 146 13.07 9.66 -2.67
N GLY A 147 13.42 10.77 -3.32
CA GLY A 147 14.61 10.88 -4.14
C GLY A 147 14.37 10.53 -5.61
N LYS A 148 15.43 10.70 -6.40
CA LYS A 148 15.40 10.55 -7.86
C LYS A 148 16.03 9.23 -8.27
N GLU A 149 15.30 8.45 -9.06
CA GLU A 149 15.77 7.19 -9.62
C GLU A 149 15.71 7.23 -11.14
N ILE A 150 16.82 6.89 -11.78
CA ILE A 150 16.94 6.79 -13.25
C ILE A 150 17.11 5.32 -13.60
N ILE A 151 16.27 4.81 -14.49
CA ILE A 151 16.28 3.43 -14.95
C ILE A 151 16.50 3.38 -16.47
N GLU A 152 17.38 2.48 -16.91
CA GLU A 152 17.53 2.14 -18.33
C GLU A 152 16.37 1.25 -18.77
N THR A 153 15.52 1.80 -19.64
CA THR A 153 14.38 1.13 -20.26
C THR A 153 14.73 0.70 -21.69
N GLU A 154 13.85 -0.10 -22.27
CA GLU A 154 13.82 -0.49 -23.68
C GLU A 154 13.74 0.70 -24.66
N HIS A 155 13.42 1.90 -24.17
CA HIS A 155 13.27 3.13 -24.95
C HIS A 155 14.23 4.26 -24.52
N GLY A 156 15.19 3.95 -23.64
CA GLY A 156 16.18 4.91 -23.13
C GLY A 156 16.05 5.14 -21.62
N LYS A 157 16.65 6.23 -21.11
CA LYS A 157 16.60 6.54 -19.68
C LYS A 157 15.23 7.10 -19.31
N SER A 158 14.55 6.43 -18.38
CA SER A 158 13.39 6.97 -17.66
C SER A 158 13.81 7.47 -16.29
N GLN A 159 13.08 8.46 -15.78
CA GLN A 159 13.38 9.11 -14.51
C GLN A 159 12.08 9.34 -13.73
N ILE A 160 12.09 8.94 -12.46
CA ILE A 160 11.06 9.29 -11.48
C ILE A 160 11.72 10.05 -10.33
N THR A 161 11.11 11.15 -9.92
CA THR A 161 11.37 11.81 -8.63
C THR A 161 10.25 11.42 -7.67
N PHE A 162 10.56 10.56 -6.71
CA PHE A 162 9.62 10.15 -5.67
C PHE A 162 9.42 11.29 -4.68
N TYR A 163 8.16 11.60 -4.39
CA TYR A 163 7.79 12.81 -3.68
C TYR A 163 7.64 12.63 -2.17
N GLY A 164 8.04 11.51 -1.57
CA GLY A 164 7.89 11.31 -0.13
C GLY A 164 6.45 11.52 0.32
N ASN A 165 6.21 12.53 1.15
CA ASN A 165 4.88 12.88 1.65
C ASN A 165 4.21 11.72 2.40
N SER A 166 5.00 10.79 2.95
CA SER A 166 4.53 9.78 3.90
C SER A 166 3.73 10.44 5.01
N PHE A 167 2.64 9.81 5.45
CA PHE A 167 1.78 10.39 6.47
C PHE A 167 1.06 9.33 7.28
N ILE A 168 0.58 9.77 8.45
CA ILE A 168 -0.34 9.03 9.30
C ILE A 168 -1.62 9.85 9.39
N ALA A 169 -2.74 9.23 9.02
CA ALA A 169 -4.07 9.79 9.21
C ALA A 169 -4.79 9.12 10.39
N GLY A 170 -5.50 9.93 11.16
CA GLY A 170 -6.42 9.46 12.18
C GLY A 170 -7.73 8.93 11.61
N PRO A 171 -8.64 8.43 12.46
CA PRO A 171 -9.86 7.73 12.04
C PRO A 171 -10.92 8.64 11.40
N THR A 172 -10.70 9.95 11.30
CA THR A 172 -11.57 10.85 10.54
C THR A 172 -10.91 11.40 9.26
N GLY A 173 -9.74 10.88 8.91
CA GLY A 173 -8.95 11.33 7.76
C GLY A 173 -8.07 12.54 8.04
N GLU A 174 -8.05 13.05 9.27
CA GLU A 174 -7.14 14.10 9.70
C GLU A 174 -5.69 13.63 9.66
N ILE A 175 -4.78 14.40 9.08
CA ILE A 175 -3.34 14.09 9.10
C ILE A 175 -2.80 14.43 10.48
N VAL A 176 -2.27 13.43 11.19
CA VAL A 176 -1.70 13.59 12.54
C VAL A 176 -0.17 13.66 12.53
N ALA A 177 0.47 13.15 11.47
CA ALA A 177 1.90 13.27 11.22
C ALA A 177 2.16 13.19 9.71
N ALA A 178 3.13 13.96 9.21
CA ALA A 178 3.52 13.96 7.80
C ALA A 178 5.02 14.22 7.64
N ALA A 179 5.62 13.59 6.62
CA ALA A 179 6.95 13.88 6.13
C ALA A 179 6.89 14.88 4.97
N ASN A 180 8.03 15.46 4.62
CA ASN A 180 8.14 16.27 3.41
C ASN A 180 8.50 15.41 2.18
N ASP A 181 8.92 16.06 1.11
CA ASP A 181 9.14 15.46 -0.20
C ASP A 181 10.57 14.94 -0.47
N LYS A 182 11.49 15.12 0.48
CA LYS A 182 12.93 14.95 0.21
C LYS A 182 13.74 14.36 1.35
N ASP A 183 13.31 14.53 2.59
CA ASP A 183 14.08 14.16 3.77
C ASP A 183 13.66 12.79 4.29
N GLU A 184 14.62 12.03 4.81
CA GLU A 184 14.35 10.81 5.56
C GLU A 184 13.55 11.15 6.83
N ALA A 185 12.54 10.33 7.14
CA ALA A 185 11.61 10.61 8.23
C ALA A 185 11.17 9.35 8.96
N VAL A 186 11.01 9.48 10.29
CA VAL A 186 10.35 8.50 11.15
C VAL A 186 9.11 9.17 11.75
N LEU A 187 7.93 8.75 11.29
CA LEU A 187 6.66 9.29 11.78
C LEU A 187 6.12 8.41 12.91
N ILE A 188 5.62 9.05 13.96
CA ILE A 188 5.08 8.36 15.14
C ILE A 188 3.72 8.96 15.49
N ALA A 189 2.74 8.09 15.73
CA ALA A 189 1.44 8.45 16.27
C ALA A 189 0.93 7.35 17.20
N GLN A 190 0.14 7.71 18.20
CA GLN A 190 -0.47 6.77 19.13
C GLN A 190 -1.99 6.79 18.96
N PHE A 191 -2.59 5.61 18.90
CA PHE A 191 -4.04 5.43 18.78
C PHE A 191 -4.58 4.54 19.91
N ASP A 192 -5.73 4.92 20.44
CA ASP A 192 -6.50 4.10 21.38
C ASP A 192 -7.55 3.29 20.58
N LEU A 193 -7.23 2.03 20.28
CA LEU A 193 -8.03 1.19 19.40
C LEU A 193 -9.43 0.91 19.97
N ASP A 194 -9.56 0.77 21.28
CA ASP A 194 -10.85 0.54 21.93
C ASP A 194 -11.78 1.75 21.80
N LYS A 195 -11.25 2.97 21.98
CA LYS A 195 -12.01 4.20 21.74
C LYS A 195 -12.41 4.36 20.28
N ILE A 196 -11.51 4.04 19.35
CA ILE A 196 -11.79 4.13 17.91
C ILE A 196 -12.86 3.10 17.52
N LYS A 197 -12.77 1.86 18.01
CA LYS A 197 -13.77 0.81 17.81
C LYS A 197 -15.14 1.23 18.34
N SER A 198 -15.19 1.82 19.54
CA SER A 198 -16.42 2.39 20.11
C SER A 198 -17.00 3.50 19.22
N LYS A 199 -16.16 4.45 18.77
CA LYS A 199 -16.55 5.53 17.84
C LYS A 199 -17.10 4.99 16.52
N ARG A 200 -16.41 4.03 15.91
CA ARG A 200 -16.80 3.36 14.66
C ARG A 200 -18.15 2.66 14.78
N SER A 201 -18.39 2.01 15.92
CA SER A 201 -19.65 1.34 16.21
C SER A 201 -20.80 2.33 16.44
N CYS A 202 -20.53 3.42 17.16
CA CYS A 202 -21.50 4.49 17.44
C CYS A 202 -21.90 5.25 16.16
N TRP A 203 -20.95 5.53 15.27
CA TRP A 203 -21.21 6.25 14.02
C TRP A 203 -22.16 5.49 13.07
N GLY A 204 -22.21 4.15 13.16
CA GLY A 204 -23.26 3.35 12.53
C GLY A 204 -23.09 3.06 11.03
N VAL A 205 -22.09 3.65 10.35
CA VAL A 205 -21.89 3.46 8.90
C VAL A 205 -21.70 2.00 8.47
N PHE A 206 -21.23 1.12 9.35
CA PHE A 206 -21.14 -0.33 9.08
C PHE A 206 -22.50 -1.03 9.19
N ARG A 207 -23.32 -0.63 10.17
CA ARG A 207 -24.69 -1.13 10.37
C ARG A 207 -25.61 -0.71 9.22
N ASP A 208 -25.42 0.51 8.73
CA ASP A 208 -26.33 1.14 7.75
C ASP A 208 -25.97 0.81 6.29
N ARG A 209 -24.99 -0.07 6.06
CA ARG A 209 -24.62 -0.54 4.71
C ARG A 209 -25.78 -1.27 4.04
N ARG A 210 -25.81 -1.20 2.70
CA ARG A 210 -26.82 -1.81 1.84
C ARG A 210 -26.20 -2.79 0.82
N PRO A 211 -25.60 -3.92 1.26
CA PRO A 211 -24.93 -4.86 0.37
C PRO A 211 -25.85 -5.43 -0.72
N ASP A 212 -27.16 -5.48 -0.47
CA ASP A 212 -28.18 -5.84 -1.47
C ASP A 212 -28.17 -4.93 -2.71
N LEU A 213 -27.75 -3.67 -2.54
CA LEU A 213 -27.67 -2.67 -3.61
C LEU A 213 -26.30 -2.59 -4.29
N TYR A 214 -25.27 -3.26 -3.77
CA TYR A 214 -23.89 -3.07 -4.20
C TYR A 214 -23.43 -4.02 -5.31
N LYS A 215 -24.35 -4.79 -5.93
CA LYS A 215 -24.03 -5.76 -6.99
C LYS A 215 -23.32 -5.12 -8.19
N VAL A 216 -23.59 -3.85 -8.48
CA VAL A 216 -22.93 -3.11 -9.57
C VAL A 216 -21.42 -2.99 -9.37
N LEU A 217 -20.93 -3.04 -8.13
CA LEU A 217 -19.48 -3.02 -7.84
C LEU A 217 -18.76 -4.29 -8.31
N LEU A 218 -19.49 -5.34 -8.69
CA LEU A 218 -18.93 -6.56 -9.28
C LEU A 218 -18.79 -6.46 -10.81
N THR A 219 -19.03 -5.29 -11.39
CA THR A 219 -18.98 -5.03 -12.83
C THR A 219 -17.90 -3.99 -13.12
N SER A 220 -17.25 -4.07 -14.28
CA SER A 220 -16.24 -3.08 -14.70
C SER A 220 -16.84 -1.92 -15.52
N ASP A 221 -18.02 -2.12 -16.10
CA ASP A 221 -18.67 -1.17 -17.03
C ASP A 221 -19.98 -0.57 -16.49
N GLY A 222 -20.42 -0.98 -15.30
CA GLY A 222 -21.66 -0.54 -14.68
C GLY A 222 -22.94 -1.17 -15.25
N SER A 223 -22.83 -2.16 -16.15
CA SER A 223 -23.97 -2.86 -16.72
C SER A 223 -24.23 -4.19 -16.00
N LYS A 224 -25.49 -4.63 -15.93
CA LYS A 224 -25.81 -5.94 -15.33
C LYS A 224 -25.24 -7.03 -16.23
N THR A 225 -24.48 -7.97 -15.66
CA THR A 225 -24.23 -9.26 -16.30
C THR A 225 -25.57 -9.86 -16.71
N SER A 226 -25.74 -10.10 -18.01
CA SER A 226 -26.90 -10.81 -18.56
C SER A 226 -27.10 -12.09 -17.76
N SER A 227 -28.27 -12.21 -17.14
CA SER A 227 -28.72 -13.42 -16.41
C SER A 227 -28.70 -14.66 -17.29
#